data_AF-A0A9D8VWZ1-F1
#
_entry.id   AF-A0A9D8VWZ1-F1
#
_cell.length_a   1.000
_cell.length_b   1.000
_cell.length_c   1.000
_cell.angle_alpha   90.00
_cell.angle_beta   90.00
_cell.angle_gamma   90.00
#
_symmetry.space_group_name_H-M   'P 1'
#
loop_
_entity.id
_entity.type
_entity.pdbx_description
1 polymer ?
#
loop_
_entity_poly.entity_id
_entity_poly.type
_entity_poly.pdbx_seq_one_letter_code
_entity_poly.pdbx_strand_id
1 'polypeptide(L)' 'MTGGVLALMIAGLVGFGAGAYLAATGERPIGIMFMGFGLMFQVLTLRQLRAAKKDGSDAG' A
#
# COMPACT_ATOMS: atom_id res chain seq x y z
N MET A 1 15.17 -2.75 8.38
CA MET A 1 14.02 -2.44 7.50
C MET A 1 13.78 -3.65 6.61
N THR A 2 12.65 -4.32 6.80
CA THR A 2 12.37 -5.64 6.23
C THR A 2 11.90 -5.53 4.78
N GLY A 3 12.44 -6.37 3.88
CA GLY A 3 12.07 -6.39 2.46
C GLY A 3 10.56 -6.58 2.22
N GLY A 4 9.83 -7.15 3.19
CA GLY A 4 8.36 -7.25 3.16
C GLY A 4 7.64 -5.90 3.18
N VAL A 5 8.16 -4.89 3.90
CA VAL A 5 7.59 -3.53 3.88
C VAL A 5 7.77 -2.89 2.50
N LEU A 6 8.94 -3.11 1.88
CA LEU A 6 9.23 -2.61 0.54
C LEU A 6 8.32 -3.27 -0.51
N ALA A 7 8.11 -4.59 -0.40
CA ALA A 7 7.20 -5.33 -1.27
C ALA A 7 5.76 -4.83 -1.16
N LEU A 8 5.27 -4.55 0.07
CA LEU A 8 3.94 -3.98 0.28
C LEU A 8 3.81 -2.56 -0.28
N MET A 9 4.85 -1.73 -0.15
CA MET A 9 4.88 -0.39 -0.72
C MET A 9 4.73 -0.45 -2.25
N ILE A 10 5.54 -1.30 -2.90
CA ILE A 10 5.51 -1.46 -4.36
C ILE A 10 4.17 -2.05 -4.80
N ALA A 11 3.68 -3.09 -4.13
CA ALA A 11 2.38 -3.70 -4.44
C ALA A 11 1.23 -2.68 -4.31
N GLY A 12 1.26 -1.82 -3.28
CA GLY A 12 0.28 -0.76 -3.10
C GLY A 12 0.30 0.29 -4.20
N LEU A 13 1.49 0.75 -4.60
CA LEU A 13 1.66 1.74 -5.67
C LEU A 13 1.24 1.18 -7.04
N VAL A 14 1.68 -0.04 -7.36
CA VAL A 14 1.36 -0.69 -8.64
C VAL A 14 -0.13 -1.04 -8.71
N GLY A 15 -0.70 -1.60 -7.64
CA GLY A 15 -2.12 -1.94 -7.57
C GLY A 15 -3.01 -0.70 -7.68
N PHE A 16 -2.64 0.39 -7.01
CA PHE A 16 -3.35 1.66 -7.14
C PHE A 16 -3.24 2.25 -8.54
N GLY A 17 -2.04 2.28 -9.13
CA GLY A 17 -1.82 2.79 -10.48
C GLY A 17 -2.58 2.00 -11.56
N ALA A 18 -2.56 0.66 -11.47
CA ALA A 18 -3.33 -0.20 -12.36
C ALA A 18 -4.84 0.02 -12.19
N GLY A 19 -5.31 0.17 -10.95
CA GLY A 19 -6.71 0.52 -10.67
C GLY A 19 -7.12 1.88 -11.24
N ALA A 20 -6.28 2.89 -11.08
CA ALA A 20 -6.50 4.24 -11.62
C ALA A 20 -6.61 4.22 -13.15
N TYR A 21 -5.74 3.45 -13.81
CA TYR A 21 -5.80 3.24 -15.25
C TYR A 21 -7.12 2.59 -15.68
N LEU A 22 -7.51 1.47 -15.04
CA LEU A 22 -8.76 0.76 -15.35
C LEU A 22 -10.00 1.63 -15.11
N ALA A 23 -10.00 2.44 -14.04
CA ALA A 23 -11.09 3.35 -13.76
C ALA A 23 -11.20 4.48 -14.79
N ALA A 24 -10.07 4.93 -15.32
CA ALA A 24 -10.01 5.97 -16.34
C ALA A 24 -10.41 5.45 -17.73
N THR A 25 -10.11 4.19 -18.06
CA THR A 25 -10.37 3.61 -19.39
C THR A 25 -11.76 3.01 -19.58
N GLY A 26 -12.58 2.92 -18.52
CA GLY A 26 -14.00 2.61 -18.63
C GLY A 26 -14.51 1.61 -17.60
N GLU A 27 -13.65 0.75 -17.05
CA GLU A 27 -14.01 -0.23 -16.02
C GLU A 27 -13.93 0.38 -14.61
N ARG A 28 -14.70 1.46 -14.40
CA ARG A 28 -14.80 2.20 -13.13
C ARG A 28 -14.94 1.31 -11.89
N PRO A 29 -15.88 0.35 -11.79
CA PRO A 29 -16.06 -0.43 -10.57
C PRO A 29 -14.83 -1.29 -10.24
N ILE A 30 -14.22 -1.91 -11.25
CA ILE A 30 -13.03 -2.76 -11.08
C ILE A 30 -11.80 -1.89 -10.76
N GLY A 31 -11.65 -0.76 -11.43
CA GLY A 31 -10.56 0.17 -11.15
C GLY A 31 -10.63 0.77 -9.74
N ILE A 32 -11.82 1.13 -9.27
CA ILE A 32 -12.04 1.61 -7.89
C ILE A 32 -11.73 0.50 -6.87
N MET A 33 -12.15 -0.74 -7.13
CA MET A 33 -11.77 -1.90 -6.30
C MET A 33 -10.24 -2.05 -6.21
N PHE A 34 -9.54 -2.04 -7.34
CA PHE A 34 -8.08 -2.15 -7.38
C PHE A 34 -7.38 -0.99 -6.69
N MET A 35 -7.88 0.25 -6.84
CA MET A 35 -7.39 1.40 -6.09
C MET A 35 -7.59 1.22 -4.58
N GLY A 36 -8.75 0.70 -4.15
CA GLY A 36 -9.02 0.37 -2.76
C GLY A 36 -8.02 -0.65 -2.19
N PHE A 37 -7.73 -1.73 -2.93
CA PHE A 37 -6.71 -2.70 -2.54
C PHE A 37 -5.30 -2.10 -2.48
N GLY A 38 -4.94 -1.25 -3.45
CA GLY A 38 -3.66 -0.53 -3.45
C GLY A 38 -3.48 0.35 -2.20
N LEU A 39 -4.51 1.11 -1.83
CA LEU A 39 -4.51 1.91 -0.61
C LEU A 39 -4.45 1.05 0.66
N MET A 40 -5.13 -0.11 0.67
CA MET A 40 -5.06 -1.05 1.81
C MET A 40 -3.62 -1.53 2.03
N PHE A 41 -2.88 -1.88 0.97
CA PHE A 41 -1.47 -2.24 1.09
C PHE A 41 -0.59 -1.09 1.58
N GLN A 42 -0.90 0.16 1.19
CA GLN A 42 -0.19 1.33 1.73
C GLN A 42 -0.47 1.52 3.23
N VAL A 43 -1.70 1.32 3.68
CA VAL A 43 -2.04 1.36 5.12
C VAL A 43 -1.28 0.29 5.90
N LEU A 44 -1.20 -0.94 5.38
CA LEU A 44 -0.42 -2.01 6.01
C LEU A 44 1.08 -1.69 6.05
N THR A 45 1.62 -1.09 4.99
CA THR A 45 3.01 -0.61 4.93
C THR A 45 3.28 0.43 6.02
N LEU A 46 2.41 1.44 6.14
CA LEU A 46 2.51 2.47 7.16
C LEU A 46 2.39 1.91 8.58
N ARG A 47 1.49 0.95 8.80
CA ARG A 47 1.35 0.25 10.08
C ARG A 47 2.64 -0.48 10.46
N GLN A 48 3.27 -1.18 9.51
CA GLN A 48 4.53 -1.89 9.75
C GLN A 48 5.70 -0.92 9.97
N LEU A 49 5.79 0.18 9.20
CA LEU A 49 6.77 1.24 9.44
C LEU A 49 6.60 1.86 10.83
N ARG A 50 5.36 2.09 11.26
CA ARG A 50 5.06 2.67 12.58
C ARG A 50 5.40 1.71 13.73
N ALA A 51 5.14 0.41 13.55
CA ALA A 51 5.56 -0.61 14.51
C ALA A 51 7.09 -0.68 14.63
N ALA A 52 7.80 -0.75 13.49
CA ALA A 52 9.26 -0.74 13.48
C ALA A 52 9.86 0.53 14.10
N LYS A 53 9.19 1.69 13.93
CA LYS A 53 9.61 2.95 14.56
C LYS A 53 9.35 2.97 16.07
N LYS A 54 8.31 2.30 16.56
CA LYS A 54 7.98 2.21 17.99
C LYS A 54 8.97 1.32 18.73
N ASP A 55 9.31 0.15 18.17
CA ASP A 55 10.32 -0.76 18.77
C ASP A 55 11.70 -0.11 18.90
N GLY A 56 12.06 0.83 18.01
CA GLY A 56 13.30 1.60 18.11
C GLY A 56 13.27 2.75 19.13
N SER A 57 12.12 3.08 19.71
CA SER A 57 11.93 4.20 20.64
C SER A 57 11.83 3.78 22.10
N ASP A 58 11.61 2.49 22.39
CA ASP A 58 11.54 1.91 23.75
C ASP A 58 12.92 1.41 24.26
N ALA A 59 14.02 1.90 23.66
CA ALA A 59 15.41 1.65 24.10
C ALA A 59 16.06 2.92 24.70
N GLY A 60 15.27 3.76 25.37
CA GLY A 60 15.71 4.94 26.12
C GLY A 60 15.45 4.80 27.60
#